data_AF-A0A0Q9QKG5-F1
#
_entry.id   AF-A0A0Q9QKG5-F1
#
_cell.length_a   1.000
_cell.length_b   1.000
_cell.length_c   1.000
_cell.angle_alpha   90.00
_cell.angle_beta   90.00
_cell.angle_gamma   90.00
#
_symmetry.space_group_name_H-M   'P 1'
#
loop_
_entity.id
_entity.type
_entity.pdbx_description
1 polymer ?
#
loop_
_entity_poly.entity_id
_entity_poly.type
_entity_poly.pdbx_seq_one_letter_code
_entity_poly.pdbx_strand_id
1 'polypeptide(L)'
;MAYWAALFLVLIVGFAVELVTARKWRRYVLIMLLAGILFAGVVAGDFYLRTVDTEVWSGRVTDLEHIEEWDEWIPGRVECSTDDDGDKSCTKKPGHFEHHRAKNKIKTSDNGWFEVDKSMNGVT
;
A
#
# COMPACT_ATOMS: atom_id res chain seq x y z
N MET A 1 14.69 -1.64 20.98
CA MET A 1 13.97 -0.55 21.70
C MET A 1 14.78 0.08 22.84
N ALA A 2 15.61 -0.67 23.59
CA ALA A 2 16.34 -0.15 24.75
C ALA A 2 17.44 0.90 24.46
N TYR A 3 18.06 0.86 23.27
CA TYR A 3 19.18 1.76 22.92
C TYR A 3 18.75 3.24 22.79
N TRP A 4 17.52 3.49 22.37
CA TRP A 4 16.96 4.84 22.27
C TRP A 4 16.72 5.45 23.65
N ALA A 5 16.22 4.66 24.60
CA ALA A 5 15.99 5.11 25.97
C ALA A 5 17.30 5.53 26.67
N ALA A 6 18.38 4.78 26.48
CA ALA A 6 19.70 5.12 27.01
C ALA A 6 20.25 6.42 26.41
N LEU A 7 20.07 6.63 25.10
CA LEU A 7 20.48 7.85 24.41
C LEU A 7 19.73 9.10 24.92
N PHE A 8 18.41 9.01 25.11
CA PHE A 8 17.62 10.10 25.67
C PHE A 8 17.99 10.40 27.12
N LEU A 9 18.32 9.38 27.92
CA LEU A 9 18.72 9.55 29.32
C LEU A 9 20.06 10.29 29.44
N VAL A 10 21.03 9.96 28.58
CA VAL A 10 22.31 10.69 28.50
C VAL A 10 22.11 12.14 28.07
N LEU A 11 21.23 12.40 27.10
CA LEU A 11 20.92 13.77 26.66
C LEU A 11 20.25 14.60 27.77
N ILE A 12 19.32 14.01 28.53
CA ILE A 12 18.63 14.68 29.65
C ILE A 12 19.61 14.99 30.78
N VAL A 13 20.47 14.04 31.15
CA VAL A 13 21.48 14.24 32.21
C VAL A 13 22.51 15.28 31.78
N GLY A 14 22.99 15.23 30.53
CA GLY A 14 23.90 16.23 29.97
C GLY A 14 23.28 17.64 29.97
N PHE A 15 22.00 17.74 29.62
CA PHE A 15 21.26 19.00 29.66
C PHE A 15 21.12 19.54 31.09
N ALA A 16 20.81 18.69 32.08
CA ALA A 16 20.68 19.08 33.48
C ALA A 16 22.02 19.54 34.08
N VAL A 17 23.12 18.84 33.78
CA VAL A 17 24.48 19.21 34.22
C VAL A 17 24.93 20.51 33.59
N GLU A 18 24.67 20.72 32.30
CA GLU A 18 24.84 22.05 31.73
C GLU A 18 23.98 23.01 32.55
N LEU A 19 22.67 22.82 32.73
CA LEU A 19 21.72 23.79 33.34
C LEU A 19 22.18 24.34 34.71
N VAL A 20 22.74 23.46 35.54
CA VAL A 20 23.27 23.82 36.87
C VAL A 20 24.61 24.55 36.79
N THR A 21 25.44 24.28 35.78
CA THR A 21 26.77 24.91 35.63
C THR A 21 26.75 26.28 34.94
N ALA A 22 25.57 26.75 34.49
CA ALA A 22 25.23 28.14 34.12
C ALA A 22 26.25 28.88 33.22
N ARG A 23 27.10 28.17 32.46
CA ARG A 23 28.33 28.79 31.97
C ARG A 23 28.16 29.63 30.71
N LYS A 24 27.12 29.39 29.89
CA LYS A 24 26.79 30.19 28.69
C LYS A 24 25.31 30.05 28.30
N TRP A 25 24.46 30.98 28.73
CA TRP A 25 23.01 30.98 28.45
C TRP A 25 22.67 30.78 26.96
N ARG A 26 23.50 31.35 26.07
CA ARG A 26 23.41 31.16 24.60
C ARG A 26 23.44 29.69 24.16
N ARG A 27 24.19 28.81 24.84
CA ARG A 27 24.27 27.39 24.47
C ARG A 27 22.97 26.66 24.74
N TYR A 28 22.27 26.97 25.83
CA TYR A 28 20.95 26.37 26.10
C TYR A 28 19.91 26.78 25.09
N VAL A 29 19.89 28.07 24.75
CA VAL A 29 18.94 28.56 23.74
C VAL A 29 19.16 27.78 22.44
N LEU A 30 20.43 27.57 22.06
CA LEU A 30 20.80 26.81 20.88
C LEU A 30 20.42 25.32 20.98
N ILE A 31 20.69 24.66 22.11
CA ILE A 31 20.35 23.26 22.35
C ILE A 31 18.82 23.06 22.35
N MET A 32 18.07 23.95 22.99
CA MET A 32 16.60 23.92 23.01
C MET A 32 16.01 24.10 21.61
N LEU A 33 16.56 25.03 20.82
CA LEU A 33 16.15 25.21 19.43
C LEU A 33 16.41 23.96 18.59
N LEU A 34 17.59 23.36 18.76
CA LEU A 34 17.99 22.15 18.04
C LEU A 34 17.13 20.94 18.43
N ALA A 35 16.84 20.79 19.73
CA ALA A 35 15.95 19.76 20.24
C ALA A 35 14.51 19.95 19.72
N GLY A 36 14.00 21.18 19.66
CA GLY A 36 12.70 21.49 19.10
C GLY A 36 12.59 21.15 17.62
N ILE A 37 13.61 21.47 16.83
CA ILE A 37 13.68 21.12 15.39
C ILE A 37 13.72 19.60 15.20
N LEU A 38 14.54 18.89 15.97
CA LEU A 38 14.61 17.43 15.91
C LEU A 38 13.26 16.78 16.29
N PHE A 39 12.61 17.28 17.35
CA PHE A 39 11.30 16.80 17.77
C PHE A 39 10.24 17.04 16.69
N ALA A 40 10.19 18.24 16.11
CA ALA A 40 9.29 18.54 14.99
C ALA A 40 9.55 17.63 13.78
N GLY A 41 10.82 17.34 13.49
CA GLY A 41 11.21 16.41 12.42
C GLY A 41 10.73 14.98 12.67
N VAL A 42 10.81 14.48 13.90
CA VAL A 42 10.29 13.15 14.26
C VAL A 42 8.77 13.11 14.14
N VAL A 43 8.06 14.12 14.63
CA VAL A 43 6.59 14.17 14.54
C VAL A 43 6.12 14.28 13.09
N ALA A 44 6.76 15.13 12.29
CA ALA A 44 6.45 15.27 10.87
C ALA A 44 6.77 13.99 10.09
N GLY A 45 7.88 13.33 10.43
CA GLY A 45 8.27 12.03 9.84
C GLY A 45 7.27 10.93 10.18
N ASP A 46 6.86 10.81 11.44
CA ASP A 46 5.82 9.84 11.86
C ASP A 46 4.47 10.13 11.19
N PHE A 47 4.06 11.40 11.11
CA PHE A 47 2.85 11.79 10.39
C PHE A 47 2.93 11.43 8.90
N TYR A 48 4.04 11.79 8.24
CA TYR A 48 4.27 11.45 6.84
C TYR A 48 4.25 9.94 6.63
N LEU A 49 4.97 9.17 7.44
CA LEU A 49 5.00 7.72 7.37
C LEU A 49 3.62 7.11 7.60
N ARG A 50 2.81 7.61 8.53
CA ARG A 50 1.42 7.15 8.71
C ARG A 50 0.51 7.51 7.53
N THR A 51 0.77 8.61 6.83
CA THR A 51 -0.01 9.01 5.65
C THR A 51 0.43 8.33 4.36
N VAL A 52 1.69 7.88 4.31
CA VAL A 52 2.28 7.21 3.14
C VAL A 52 2.31 5.69 3.30
N ASP A 53 2.25 5.17 4.54
CA ASP A 53 1.75 3.83 4.79
C ASP A 53 0.30 3.82 4.29
N THR A 54 0.12 3.29 3.09
CA THR A 54 -1.11 2.61 2.74
C THR A 54 -1.29 1.54 3.81
N GLU A 55 -2.13 1.81 4.81
CA GLU A 55 -2.51 0.85 5.85
C GLU A 55 -2.65 -0.53 5.20
N VAL A 56 -1.74 -1.44 5.57
CA VAL A 56 -1.87 -2.86 5.23
C VAL A 56 -2.93 -3.41 6.17
N TRP A 57 -4.18 -3.05 5.88
CA TRP A 57 -5.46 -3.54 6.40
C TRP A 57 -5.53 -3.85 7.91
N SER A 58 -6.40 -3.13 8.61
CA SER A 58 -6.74 -3.45 10.01
C SER A 58 -7.60 -4.72 10.14
N GLY A 59 -8.22 -5.16 9.04
CA GLY A 59 -9.03 -6.37 8.97
C GLY A 59 -8.24 -7.66 8.82
N ARG A 60 -8.80 -8.75 9.34
CA ARG A 60 -8.27 -10.10 9.11
C ARG A 60 -8.69 -10.59 7.73
N VAL A 61 -7.82 -11.33 7.06
CA VAL A 61 -8.22 -12.14 5.89
C VAL A 61 -9.17 -13.21 6.39
N THR A 62 -10.37 -13.22 5.81
CA THR A 62 -11.47 -14.12 6.18
C THR A 62 -11.68 -15.22 5.16
N ASP A 63 -11.33 -14.96 3.89
CA ASP A 63 -11.51 -15.90 2.80
C ASP A 63 -10.51 -15.61 1.67
N LEU A 64 -10.26 -16.63 0.84
CA LEU A 64 -9.30 -16.59 -0.26
C LEU A 64 -9.86 -17.38 -1.44
N GLU A 65 -9.89 -16.74 -2.61
CA GLU A 65 -10.34 -17.35 -3.86
C GLU A 65 -9.19 -17.30 -4.86
N HIS A 66 -8.84 -18.47 -5.40
CA HIS A 66 -7.85 -18.62 -6.45
C HIS A 66 -8.53 -19.24 -7.67
N ILE A 67 -8.49 -18.52 -8.77
CA ILE A 67 -8.89 -19.03 -10.08
C ILE A 67 -7.60 -19.19 -10.87
N GLU A 68 -7.23 -20.44 -11.11
CA GLU A 68 -6.07 -20.80 -11.91
C GLU A 68 -6.28 -20.35 -13.36
N GLU A 69 -5.19 -20.00 -14.05
CA GLU A 69 -5.18 -19.58 -15.45
C GLU A 69 -5.95 -20.57 -16.34
N TRP A 70 -6.83 -20.07 -17.20
CA TRP A 70 -7.65 -20.90 -18.07
C TRP A 70 -7.81 -20.31 -19.45
N ASP A 71 -7.95 -21.20 -20.44
CA ASP A 71 -8.32 -20.83 -21.80
C ASP A 71 -9.81 -21.11 -22.01
N GLU A 72 -10.56 -20.09 -22.41
CA GLU A 72 -11.98 -20.20 -22.75
C GLU A 72 -12.16 -20.26 -24.27
N TRP A 73 -12.86 -21.28 -24.75
CA TRP A 73 -13.27 -21.33 -26.16
C TRP A 73 -14.52 -20.49 -26.39
N ILE A 74 -14.40 -19.41 -27.15
CA ILE A 74 -15.53 -18.56 -27.53
C ILE A 74 -16.07 -19.03 -28.89
N PRO A 75 -17.32 -19.53 -28.96
CA PRO A 75 -17.89 -19.97 -30.22
C PRO A 75 -18.15 -18.78 -31.14
N GLY A 76 -17.78 -18.93 -32.41
CA GLY A 76 -18.04 -17.94 -33.44
C GLY A 76 -19.54 -17.67 -33.60
N ARG A 77 -19.91 -16.41 -33.81
CA ARG A 77 -21.30 -15.99 -34.04
C ARG A 77 -21.48 -15.51 -35.48
N VAL A 78 -22.65 -15.78 -36.03
CA VAL A 78 -23.08 -15.21 -37.31
C VAL A 78 -23.88 -13.96 -36.99
N GLU A 79 -23.37 -12.81 -37.39
CA GLU A 79 -24.06 -11.53 -37.31
C GLU A 79 -24.62 -11.22 -38.69
N CYS A 80 -25.94 -11.12 -38.80
CA CYS A 80 -26.59 -10.71 -40.03
C CYS A 80 -27.16 -9.30 -39.85
N SER A 81 -26.82 -8.40 -40.76
CA SER A 81 -27.46 -7.10 -40.90
C SER A 81 -28.29 -7.07 -42.17
N THR A 82 -29.39 -6.35 -42.15
CA THR A 82 -30.19 -6.03 -43.34
C THR A 82 -30.03 -4.54 -43.56
N ASP A 83 -29.63 -4.13 -44.76
CA ASP A 83 -29.56 -2.72 -45.12
C ASP A 83 -30.94 -2.15 -45.44
N ASP A 84 -31.00 -0.84 -45.68
CA ASP A 84 -32.23 -0.11 -45.95
C ASP A 84 -32.88 -0.49 -47.30
N ASP A 85 -32.11 -1.14 -48.19
CA ASP A 85 -32.56 -1.67 -49.48
C ASP A 85 -33.12 -3.11 -49.36
N GLY A 86 -33.03 -3.71 -48.16
CA GLY A 86 -33.56 -5.03 -47.85
C GLY A 86 -32.59 -6.18 -48.10
N ASP A 87 -31.35 -5.89 -48.48
CA ASP A 87 -30.31 -6.88 -48.73
C ASP A 87 -29.71 -7.38 -47.40
N LYS A 88 -29.69 -8.71 -47.25
CA LYS A 88 -29.13 -9.37 -46.07
C LYS A 88 -27.67 -9.71 -46.28
N SER A 89 -26.81 -9.10 -45.47
CA SER A 89 -25.39 -9.47 -45.37
C SER A 89 -25.15 -10.18 -44.03
N CYS A 90 -24.58 -11.38 -44.10
CA CYS A 90 -24.22 -12.15 -42.91
C CYS A 90 -22.69 -12.31 -42.84
N THR A 91 -22.10 -11.85 -41.73
CA THR A 91 -20.69 -12.04 -41.44
C THR A 91 -20.54 -13.12 -40.38
N LYS A 92 -19.73 -14.14 -40.66
CA LYS A 92 -19.40 -15.20 -39.70
C LYS A 92 -18.09 -14.86 -39.01
N LYS A 93 -18.13 -14.55 -37.72
CA LYS A 93 -16.91 -14.42 -36.91
C LYS A 93 -16.43 -15.83 -36.55
N PRO A 94 -15.17 -16.20 -36.84
CA PRO A 94 -14.63 -17.48 -36.41
C PRO A 94 -14.56 -17.55 -34.88
N GLY A 95 -14.67 -18.76 -34.32
CA GLY A 95 -14.40 -18.97 -32.89
C GLY A 95 -12.92 -18.80 -32.58
N HIS A 96 -12.61 -18.42 -31.36
CA HIS A 96 -11.24 -18.22 -30.90
C HIS A 96 -11.12 -18.63 -29.43
N PHE A 97 -9.90 -18.95 -29.03
CA PHE A 97 -9.56 -19.12 -27.62
C PHE A 97 -9.24 -17.74 -27.03
N GLU A 98 -9.84 -17.43 -25.89
CA GLU A 98 -9.48 -16.29 -25.06
C GLU A 98 -8.69 -16.81 -23.85
N HIS A 99 -7.53 -16.19 -23.62
CA HIS A 99 -6.63 -16.56 -22.54
C HIS A 99 -6.90 -15.70 -21.31
N HIS A 100 -7.31 -16.33 -20.20
CA HIS A 100 -7.57 -15.65 -18.93
C HIS A 100 -6.44 -15.91 -17.94
N ARG A 101 -5.76 -14.84 -17.53
CA ARG A 101 -4.73 -14.89 -16.49
C ARG A 101 -5.32 -15.36 -15.17
N ALA A 102 -4.49 -16.02 -14.36
CA ALA A 102 -4.85 -16.39 -13.00
C ALA A 102 -5.34 -15.17 -12.19
N LYS A 103 -6.43 -15.35 -11.44
CA LYS A 103 -7.01 -14.31 -10.58
C LYS A 103 -6.94 -14.75 -9.13
N ASN A 104 -6.34 -13.92 -8.29
CA ASN A 104 -6.33 -14.12 -6.85
C ASN A 104 -7.20 -13.04 -6.21
N LYS A 105 -8.11 -13.45 -5.32
CA LYS A 105 -8.90 -12.53 -4.52
C LYS A 105 -8.78 -12.88 -3.05
N ILE A 106 -8.81 -11.86 -2.22
CA ILE A 106 -9.02 -12.04 -0.78
C ILE A 106 -10.20 -11.25 -0.29
N LYS A 107 -10.82 -11.81 0.75
CA LYS A 107 -11.87 -11.16 1.50
C LYS A 107 -11.34 -10.72 2.85
N THR A 108 -11.35 -9.42 3.13
CA THR A 108 -11.03 -8.91 4.46
C THR A 108 -12.29 -8.61 5.26
N SER A 109 -12.16 -8.67 6.59
CA SER A 109 -13.27 -8.37 7.51
C SER A 109 -13.74 -6.92 7.44
N ASP A 110 -12.91 -6.02 6.94
CA ASP A 110 -13.14 -4.57 6.87
C ASP A 110 -13.53 -4.08 5.46
N ASN A 111 -13.12 -4.77 4.39
CA ASN A 111 -13.19 -4.22 3.03
C ASN A 111 -13.78 -5.17 1.97
N GLY A 112 -14.27 -6.34 2.37
CA GLY A 112 -14.89 -7.29 1.43
C GLY A 112 -13.87 -7.89 0.45
N TRP A 113 -14.34 -8.27 -0.75
CA TRP A 113 -13.51 -8.94 -1.76
C TRP A 113 -12.73 -7.94 -2.64
N PHE A 114 -11.45 -8.20 -2.85
CA PHE A 114 -10.64 -7.47 -3.82
C PHE A 114 -9.55 -8.36 -4.44
N GLU A 115 -9.12 -7.99 -5.65
CA GLU A 115 -8.10 -8.71 -6.42
C GLU A 115 -6.70 -8.34 -5.93
N VAL A 116 -5.80 -9.33 -5.92
CA VAL A 116 -4.39 -9.16 -5.53
C VAL A 116 -3.48 -9.72 -6.61
N ASP A 117 -2.49 -8.92 -7.01
CA ASP A 117 -1.57 -9.27 -8.09
C ASP A 117 -0.43 -10.22 -7.66
N LYS A 118 -0.24 -10.43 -6.35
CA LYS A 118 0.83 -11.29 -5.83
C LYS A 118 0.29 -12.60 -5.27
N SER A 119 1.00 -13.69 -5.58
CA SER A 119 0.79 -14.97 -4.92
C SER A 119 1.01 -14.84 -3.42
N MET A 120 0.05 -15.32 -2.63
CA MET A 120 0.04 -15.21 -1.17
C MET A 120 1.10 -16.06 -0.47
N ASN A 121 1.87 -16.84 -1.23
CA ASN A 121 2.90 -17.73 -0.74
C ASN A 121 4.22 -17.01 -0.39
N GLY A 122 4.37 -15.72 -0.68
CA GLY A 122 5.57 -14.95 -0.32
C GLY A 122 6.85 -15.42 -1.01
N VAL A 123 6.74 -16.25 -2.04
CA VAL A 123 7.87 -16.72 -2.85
C VAL A 123 7.91 -15.86 -4.11
N THR A 124 8.91 -14.98 -4.19
CA THR A 124 9.34 -14.34 -5.45
C THR A 124 10.09 -15.30 -6.33
#